data_AF-A0A8J2PK87-F1
#
_entry.id   AF-A0A8J2PK87-F1
#
_cell.length_a   1.000
_cell.length_b   1.000
_cell.length_c   1.000
_cell.angle_alpha   90.00
_cell.angle_beta   90.00
_cell.angle_gamma   90.00
#
_symmetry.space_group_name_H-M   'P 1'
#
loop_
_entity.id
_entity.type
_entity.pdbx_description
1 polymer ?
#
loop_
_entity_poly.entity_id
_entity_poly.type
_entity_poly.pdbx_seq_one_letter_code
_entity_poly.pdbx_strand_id
1 'polypeptide(L)'
;MSSANGPREAPKKAKTAIEDIYQKKTQLEHILLRPDTYIGSVEPVTDLMWVMDDGKMNQRNITYVPGLYKIFDEILVNAADNKQRDSKMDTIKIDIDQEGNTISIWNNGK
;
A
#
# COMPACT_ATOMS: atom_id res chain seq x y z
N MET A 1 56.57 2.49 39.21
CA MET A 1 56.12 3.37 38.12
C MET A 1 54.62 3.29 38.05
N SER A 2 53.96 4.38 38.44
CA SER A 2 52.50 4.50 38.48
C SER A 2 52.00 4.93 37.11
N SER A 3 51.01 4.24 36.55
CA SER A 3 50.27 4.72 35.37
C SER A 3 48.79 4.72 35.72
N ALA A 4 48.31 5.91 36.06
CA ALA A 4 46.90 6.19 36.31
C ALA A 4 46.13 6.12 34.99
N ASN A 5 45.09 5.29 34.94
CA ASN A 5 44.14 5.23 33.84
C ASN A 5 43.04 6.26 34.13
N GLY A 6 43.05 7.39 33.42
CA GLY A 6 42.04 8.44 33.55
C GLY A 6 40.65 7.96 33.11
N PRO A 7 39.57 8.62 33.57
CA PRO A 7 38.21 8.21 33.24
C PRO A 7 37.96 8.36 31.74
N ARG A 8 37.47 7.30 31.09
CA ARG A 8 37.02 7.32 29.70
C ARG A 8 35.77 8.21 29.62
N GLU A 9 35.83 9.28 28.83
CA GLU A 9 34.67 10.10 28.52
C GLU A 9 33.59 9.26 27.82
N ALA A 10 32.35 9.33 28.31
CA ALA A 10 31.19 8.76 27.64
C ALA A 10 30.89 9.53 26.33
N PRO A 11 30.40 8.86 25.27
CA PRO A 11 30.16 9.52 24.00
C PRO A 11 29.05 10.58 24.16
N LYS A 12 29.36 11.82 23.80
CA LYS A 12 28.38 12.93 23.77
C LYS A 12 27.33 12.61 22.71
N LYS A 13 26.06 12.40 23.14
CA LYS A 13 24.92 12.33 22.21
C LYS A 13 24.87 13.61 21.38
N ALA A 14 25.01 13.48 20.06
CA ALA A 14 24.80 14.59 19.14
C ALA A 14 23.37 15.14 19.35
N LYS A 15 23.24 16.45 19.59
CA LYS A 15 21.93 17.10 19.67
C LYS A 15 21.38 17.16 18.25
N THR A 16 20.41 16.31 17.93
CA THR A 16 19.62 16.37 16.70
C THR A 16 19.01 17.77 16.59
N ALA A 17 19.13 18.40 15.42
CA ALA A 17 18.65 19.77 15.25
C ALA A 17 17.12 19.81 15.38
N ILE A 18 16.54 20.93 15.83
CA ILE A 18 15.08 21.01 16.04
C ILE A 18 14.33 20.79 14.72
N GLU A 19 14.91 21.23 13.59
CA GLU A 19 14.36 21.03 12.25
C GLU A 19 14.34 19.56 11.82
N ASP A 20 15.26 18.73 12.33
CA ASP A 20 15.28 17.29 12.06
C ASP A 20 14.17 16.56 12.81
N ILE A 21 13.77 17.09 13.97
CA ILE A 21 12.70 16.52 14.82
C ILE A 21 11.32 16.89 14.27
N TYR A 22 11.15 18.14 13.82
CA TYR A 22 9.86 18.66 13.36
C TYR A 22 9.88 18.96 11.88
N GLN A 23 9.30 18.07 11.08
CA GLN A 23 9.22 18.21 9.65
C GLN A 23 7.77 18.36 9.19
N LYS A 24 7.50 19.39 8.38
CA LYS A 24 6.25 19.49 7.63
C LYS A 24 6.39 18.71 6.33
N LYS A 25 5.46 17.80 6.06
CA LYS A 25 5.36 17.05 4.81
C LYS A 25 4.19 17.56 3.99
N THR A 26 4.33 17.54 2.68
CA THR A 26 3.22 17.67 1.74
C THR A 26 2.33 16.43 1.78
N GLN A 27 1.12 16.51 1.24
CA GLN A 27 0.19 15.39 1.23
C GLN A 27 0.75 14.18 0.46
N LEU A 28 1.36 14.41 -0.71
CA LEU A 28 1.96 13.34 -1.52
C LEU A 28 3.11 12.66 -0.78
N GLU A 29 4.00 13.44 -0.14
CA GLU A 29 5.08 12.87 0.67
C GLU A 29 4.52 12.06 1.83
N HIS A 30 3.46 12.54 2.50
CA HIS A 30 2.86 11.82 3.62
C HIS A 30 2.23 10.49 3.17
N ILE A 31 1.54 10.46 2.04
CA ILE A 31 0.98 9.22 1.46
C ILE A 31 2.09 8.19 1.21
N LEU A 32 3.20 8.63 0.60
CA LEU A 32 4.33 7.74 0.32
C LEU A 32 5.06 7.29 1.59
N LEU A 33 5.13 8.14 2.62
CA LEU A 33 5.79 7.83 3.89
C LEU A 33 4.93 6.96 4.82
N ARG A 34 3.60 7.05 4.73
CA ARG A 34 2.64 6.39 5.62
C ARG A 34 1.48 5.78 4.82
N PRO A 35 1.75 4.84 3.89
CA PRO A 35 0.72 4.28 3.01
C PRO A 35 -0.37 3.51 3.78
N ASP A 36 -0.04 2.95 4.95
CA ASP A 36 -0.93 2.12 5.76
C ASP A 36 -2.28 2.78 6.05
N THR A 37 -2.31 4.10 6.28
CA THR A 37 -3.55 4.84 6.57
C THR A 37 -4.40 5.13 5.33
N TYR A 38 -3.86 4.93 4.14
CA TYR A 38 -4.52 5.24 2.87
C TYR A 38 -4.95 3.97 2.12
N ILE A 39 -4.04 3.01 1.98
CA ILE A 39 -4.26 1.81 1.17
C ILE A 39 -4.13 0.51 1.98
N GLY A 40 -3.75 0.59 3.25
CA GLY A 40 -3.38 -0.55 4.07
C GLY A 40 -1.90 -0.93 3.93
N SER A 41 -1.51 -2.03 4.58
CA SER A 41 -0.11 -2.49 4.68
C SER A 41 0.53 -2.68 3.30
N VAL A 42 1.77 -2.19 3.15
CA VAL A 42 2.65 -2.52 2.01
C VAL A 42 3.49 -3.78 2.24
N GLU A 43 3.43 -4.35 3.44
CA GLU A 43 4.07 -5.62 3.77
C GLU A 43 3.16 -6.81 3.46
N PRO A 44 3.72 -7.96 3.01
CA PRO A 44 2.95 -9.18 2.80
C PRO A 44 2.29 -9.70 4.08
N VAL A 45 1.03 -10.10 4.00
CA VAL A 45 0.26 -10.74 5.07
C VAL A 45 -0.30 -12.07 4.60
N THR A 46 -0.47 -13.02 5.52
CA THR A 46 -1.11 -14.31 5.24
C THR A 46 -2.46 -14.38 5.95
N ASP A 47 -3.53 -14.41 5.16
CA ASP A 47 -4.91 -14.43 5.68
C ASP A 47 -5.77 -15.49 4.98
N LEU A 48 -6.78 -15.99 5.70
CA LEU A 48 -7.78 -16.90 5.17
C LEU A 48 -8.77 -16.13 4.29
N MET A 49 -8.65 -16.28 2.98
CA MET A 49 -9.42 -15.53 1.98
C MET A 49 -10.24 -16.45 1.08
N TRP A 50 -11.36 -15.93 0.59
CA TRP A 50 -12.15 -16.58 -0.46
C TRP A 50 -11.50 -16.37 -1.82
N VAL A 51 -11.16 -17.47 -2.51
CA VAL A 51 -10.55 -17.43 -3.85
C VAL A 51 -11.43 -18.24 -4.81
N MET A 52 -11.67 -17.68 -6.00
CA MET A 52 -12.32 -18.39 -7.09
C MET A 52 -11.32 -19.38 -7.71
N ASP A 53 -11.67 -20.65 -7.70
CA ASP A 53 -10.87 -21.76 -8.24
C ASP A 53 -11.81 -22.73 -8.96
N ASP A 54 -11.55 -23.01 -10.23
CA ASP A 54 -12.41 -23.83 -11.10
C ASP A 54 -13.92 -23.47 -11.04
N GLY A 55 -14.22 -22.17 -11.05
CA GLY A 55 -15.59 -21.66 -11.01
C GLY A 55 -16.30 -21.83 -9.66
N LYS A 56 -15.57 -22.18 -8.59
CA LYS A 56 -16.10 -22.30 -7.23
C LYS A 56 -15.29 -21.44 -6.25
N MET A 57 -15.98 -20.90 -5.26
CA MET A 57 -15.32 -20.17 -4.17
C MET A 57 -14.78 -21.17 -3.15
N ASN A 58 -13.49 -21.08 -2.83
CA ASN A 58 -12.83 -21.88 -1.81
C ASN A 58 -12.09 -20.96 -0.83
N GLN A 59 -12.18 -21.23 0.48
CA GLN A 59 -11.36 -20.54 1.46
C GLN A 59 -9.98 -21.17 1.54
N ARG A 60 -8.94 -20.34 1.43
CA ARG A 60 -7.55 -20.78 1.65
C ARG A 60 -6.70 -19.66 2.21
N ASN A 61 -5.66 -20.02 2.95
CA ASN A 61 -4.65 -19.05 3.36
C ASN A 61 -3.87 -18.62 2.12
N ILE A 62 -3.86 -17.32 1.84
CA ILE A 62 -3.05 -16.72 0.79
C ILE A 62 -2.12 -15.68 1.39
N THR A 63 -0.95 -15.51 0.78
CA THR A 63 -0.04 -14.41 1.10
C THR A 63 -0.17 -13.34 0.03
N TYR A 64 -0.49 -12.11 0.43
CA TYR A 64 -0.67 -10.98 -0.49
C TYR A 64 -0.29 -9.66 0.17
N VAL A 65 -0.14 -8.59 -0.62
CA VAL A 65 0.11 -7.24 -0.12
C VAL A 65 -1.21 -6.45 -0.11
N PRO A 66 -1.76 -6.07 1.05
CA PRO A 66 -3.05 -5.38 1.15
C PRO A 66 -3.10 -4.06 0.36
N GLY A 67 -2.03 -3.28 0.39
CA GLY A 67 -1.93 -2.02 -0.35
C GLY A 67 -2.10 -2.19 -1.86
N LEU A 68 -1.49 -3.24 -2.44
CA LEU A 68 -1.62 -3.55 -3.86
C LEU A 68 -3.06 -3.98 -4.22
N TYR A 69 -3.66 -4.82 -3.37
CA TYR A 69 -5.06 -5.23 -3.53
C TYR A 69 -6.01 -4.03 -3.47
N LYS A 70 -5.78 -3.10 -2.52
CA LYS A 70 -6.65 -1.94 -2.33
C LYS A 70 -6.61 -0.96 -3.49
N ILE A 71 -5.44 -0.66 -4.06
CA ILE A 71 -5.37 0.26 -5.21
C ILE A 71 -6.06 -0.32 -6.45
N PHE A 72 -6.04 -1.64 -6.64
CA PHE A 72 -6.84 -2.30 -7.67
C PHE A 72 -8.34 -2.15 -7.39
N ASP A 73 -8.77 -2.46 -6.16
CA ASP A 73 -10.17 -2.35 -5.72
C ASP A 73 -10.72 -0.92 -5.88
N GLU A 74 -9.95 0.12 -5.58
CA GLU A 74 -10.38 1.52 -5.77
C GLU A 74 -10.75 1.83 -7.23
N ILE A 75 -9.94 1.37 -8.20
CA ILE A 75 -10.25 1.60 -9.62
C ILE A 75 -11.46 0.77 -10.05
N LEU A 76 -11.59 -0.47 -9.56
CA LEU A 76 -12.73 -1.33 -9.85
C LEU A 76 -14.05 -0.76 -9.31
N VAL A 77 -14.05 -0.28 -8.06
CA VAL A 77 -15.22 0.36 -7.44
C VAL A 77 -15.59 1.64 -8.18
N ASN A 78 -14.59 2.45 -8.59
CA ASN A 78 -14.85 3.63 -9.42
C ASN A 78 -15.53 3.28 -10.76
N ALA A 79 -15.08 2.20 -11.42
CA ALA A 79 -15.72 1.71 -12.64
C ALA A 79 -17.14 1.20 -12.38
N ALA A 80 -17.38 0.50 -11.27
CA ALA A 80 -18.70 0.02 -10.87
C ALA A 80 -19.66 1.17 -10.52
N ASP A 81 -19.18 2.20 -9.82
CA ASP A 81 -19.95 3.39 -9.46
C ASP A 81 -20.41 4.16 -10.70
N ASN A 82 -19.71 4.05 -11.83
CA ASN A 82 -20.17 4.65 -13.07
C ASN A 82 -21.52 4.09 -13.53
N LYS A 83 -21.92 2.88 -13.12
CA LYS A 83 -23.28 2.35 -13.38
C LYS A 83 -24.37 3.21 -12.75
N GLN A 84 -24.11 3.76 -11.57
CA GLN A 84 -25.06 4.63 -10.87
C GLN A 84 -25.19 5.99 -11.56
N ARG A 85 -24.10 6.46 -12.20
CA ARG A 85 -24.05 7.73 -12.93
C ARG A 85 -24.61 7.60 -14.35
N ASP A 86 -24.29 6.53 -15.04
CA ASP A 86 -24.79 6.19 -16.37
C ASP A 86 -25.45 4.80 -16.36
N SER A 87 -26.77 4.81 -16.29
CA SER A 87 -27.60 3.60 -16.36
C SER A 87 -27.37 2.76 -17.63
N LYS A 88 -26.78 3.31 -18.69
CA LYS A 88 -26.48 2.60 -19.94
C LYS A 88 -25.19 1.80 -19.88
N MET A 89 -24.31 2.05 -18.91
CA MET A 89 -23.12 1.22 -18.71
C MET A 89 -23.55 -0.23 -18.47
N ASP A 90 -22.95 -1.19 -19.17
CA ASP A 90 -23.29 -2.61 -19.03
C ASP A 90 -22.06 -3.52 -18.93
N THR A 91 -20.87 -2.98 -19.18
CA THR A 91 -19.65 -3.77 -19.33
C THR A 91 -18.50 -3.12 -18.57
N ILE A 92 -17.85 -3.92 -17.74
CA ILE A 92 -16.52 -3.67 -17.20
C ILE A 92 -15.60 -4.76 -17.75
N LYS A 93 -14.43 -4.37 -18.26
CA LYS A 93 -13.37 -5.26 -18.72
C LYS A 93 -12.16 -5.06 -17.85
N ILE A 94 -11.58 -6.17 -17.40
CA ILE A 94 -10.39 -6.19 -16.58
C ILE A 94 -9.36 -7.03 -17.32
N ASP A 95 -8.21 -6.42 -17.60
CA ASP A 95 -7.06 -7.07 -18.22
C ASP A 95 -5.89 -7.01 -17.24
N ILE A 96 -5.28 -8.17 -16.97
CA ILE A 96 -4.15 -8.31 -16.04
C ILE A 96 -3.02 -8.98 -16.80
N ASP A 97 -2.04 -8.18 -17.19
CA ASP A 97 -0.79 -8.64 -17.77
C ASP A 97 0.27 -8.72 -16.66
N GLN A 98 0.53 -9.94 -16.20
CA GLN A 98 1.52 -10.20 -15.16
C GLN A 98 2.96 -10.03 -15.67
N GLU A 99 3.22 -10.32 -16.95
CA GLU A 99 4.57 -10.21 -17.53
C GLU A 99 4.94 -8.73 -17.74
N GLY A 100 3.98 -7.93 -18.20
CA GLY A 100 4.11 -6.48 -18.36
C GLY A 100 3.82 -5.67 -17.10
N ASN A 101 3.50 -6.31 -15.97
CA ASN A 101 3.11 -5.69 -14.69
C ASN A 101 2.04 -4.58 -14.87
N THR A 102 1.04 -4.85 -15.71
CA THR A 102 0.01 -3.87 -16.08
C THR A 102 -1.37 -4.42 -15.74
N ILE A 103 -2.19 -3.57 -15.11
CA ILE A 103 -3.62 -3.85 -14.88
C ILE A 103 -4.42 -2.74 -15.54
N SER A 104 -5.32 -3.11 -16.44
CA SER A 104 -6.23 -2.18 -17.10
C SER A 104 -7.67 -2.49 -16.70
N ILE A 105 -8.37 -1.48 -16.18
CA ILE A 105 -9.80 -1.54 -15.90
C ILE A 105 -10.49 -0.54 -16.81
N TRP A 106 -11.42 -1.03 -17.61
CA TRP A 106 -12.19 -0.23 -18.55
C TRP A 106 -13.68 -0.48 -18.34
N ASN A 107 -14.49 0.58 -18.38
CA ASN A 107 -15.94 0.48 -18.46
C ASN A 107 -16.47 1.29 -19.65
N ASN A 108 -17.61 0.88 -20.18
CA ASN A 108 -18.35 1.71 -21.14
C ASN A 108 -19.24 2.73 -20.40
N GLY A 109 -20.06 3.46 -21.16
CA GLY A 109 -20.83 4.59 -20.65
C GLY A 109 -20.06 5.91 -20.76
N LYS A 110 -20.70 7.00 -20.32
CA LYS A 110 -20.09 8.33 -20.23
C LYS A 110 -19.24 8.51 -18.99
#